data_AF-A0A1G6RKQ5-F1
#
_entry.id   AF-A0A1G6RKQ5-F1
#
_cell.length_a   1.000
_cell.length_b   1.000
_cell.length_c   1.000
_cell.angle_alpha   90.00
_cell.angle_beta   90.00
_cell.angle_gamma   90.00
#
_symmetry.space_group_name_H-M   'P 1'
#
loop_
_entity.id
_entity.type
_entity.pdbx_description
1 polymer ?
#
loop_
_entity_poly.entity_id
_entity_poly.type
_entity_poly.pdbx_seq_one_letter_code
_entity_poly.pdbx_strand_id
1 'polypeptide(L)'
;MRYRPRPPSGPAADSAVGGIERLLGEAASRHPAGVWQGRAQHVLMICACVTLHGSPDWIVFDTVDGLGWRRWPDDLPDEEMVRAPREAGGHADPSDVLAWLRGDAADPWTSGDGHGDPEVAGALRRWMVDD
;
A
#
# COMPACT_ATOMS: atom_id res chain seq x y z
N MET A 1 34.33 8.42 25.42
CA MET A 1 33.39 8.04 24.34
C MET A 1 32.21 8.98 24.37
N ARG A 2 31.96 9.75 23.31
CA ARG A 2 30.75 10.58 23.21
C ARG A 2 29.64 9.71 22.66
N TYR A 3 28.57 9.50 23.43
CA TYR A 3 27.35 8.84 22.97
C TYR A 3 26.79 9.68 21.81
N ARG A 4 26.84 9.15 20.59
CA ARG A 4 26.09 9.70 19.45
C ARG A 4 24.70 9.09 19.52
N PRO A 5 23.63 9.87 19.72
CA PRO A 5 22.29 9.32 19.65
C PRO A 5 22.08 8.74 18.23
N ARG A 6 21.63 7.48 18.17
CA ARG A 6 21.17 6.85 16.94
C ARG A 6 20.00 7.70 16.40
N PRO A 7 19.98 8.09 15.11
CA PRO A 7 18.83 8.80 14.56
C PRO A 7 17.57 7.94 14.79
N PRO A 8 16.40 8.57 14.99
CA PRO A 8 15.17 7.83 15.27
C PRO A 8 14.85 6.92 14.08
N SER A 9 15.09 5.63 14.25
CA SER A 9 14.64 4.56 13.35
C SER A 9 13.16 4.30 13.63
N GLY A 10 12.33 5.31 13.38
CA GLY A 10 10.88 5.17 13.31
C GLY A 10 10.45 4.88 11.87
N PRO A 11 9.24 4.32 11.66
CA PRO A 11 8.70 4.05 10.33
C PRO A 11 8.63 5.30 9.42
N ALA A 12 8.58 6.50 10.02
CA ALA A 12 8.64 7.79 9.32
C ALA A 12 10.03 8.14 8.75
N ALA A 13 11.09 7.39 9.09
CA ALA A 13 12.45 7.61 8.60
C ALA A 13 12.85 6.66 7.46
N ASP A 14 11.97 5.71 7.08
CA ASP A 14 12.21 4.86 5.93
C ASP A 14 11.84 5.59 4.64
N SER A 15 12.83 5.82 3.78
CA SER A 15 12.65 6.43 2.47
C SER A 15 11.68 5.66 1.58
N ALA A 16 11.54 4.34 1.78
CA ALA A 16 10.61 3.51 1.03
C ALA A 16 9.15 3.82 1.39
N VAL A 17 8.85 3.96 2.69
CA VAL A 17 7.52 4.35 3.19
C VAL A 17 7.08 5.69 2.58
N GLY A 18 7.94 6.71 2.67
CA GLY A 18 7.65 8.02 2.05
C GLY A 18 7.54 7.96 0.53
N GLY A 19 8.31 7.08 -0.12
CA GLY A 19 8.24 6.83 -1.56
C GLY A 19 6.92 6.20 -2.00
N ILE A 20 6.45 5.19 -1.26
CA ILE A 20 5.17 4.52 -1.50
C ILE A 20 4.03 5.53 -1.42
N GLU A 21 3.95 6.25 -0.30
CA GLU A 21 2.83 7.17 -0.03
C GLU A 21 2.75 8.31 -1.04
N ARG A 22 3.92 8.80 -1.48
CA ARG A 22 3.97 9.80 -2.55
C ARG A 22 3.42 9.24 -3.86
N LEU A 23 3.82 8.03 -4.27
CA LEU A 23 3.31 7.41 -5.50
C LEU A 23 1.81 7.15 -5.44
N LEU A 24 1.32 6.61 -4.31
CA LEU A 24 -0.11 6.38 -4.10
C LEU A 24 -0.89 7.71 -4.11
N GLY A 25 -0.35 8.76 -3.47
CA GLY A 25 -0.94 10.10 -3.45
C GLY A 25 -1.00 10.76 -4.82
N GLU A 26 0.07 10.65 -5.61
CA GLU A 26 0.13 11.14 -6.99
C GLU A 26 -0.89 10.40 -7.87
N ALA A 27 -0.94 9.07 -7.81
CA ALA A 27 -1.89 8.27 -8.58
C ALA A 27 -3.35 8.57 -8.20
N ALA A 28 -3.67 8.63 -6.92
CA ALA A 28 -5.02 8.99 -6.45
C ALA A 28 -5.40 10.45 -6.79
N SER A 29 -4.42 11.34 -6.92
CA SER A 29 -4.67 12.72 -7.37
C SER A 29 -4.95 12.80 -8.87
N ARG A 30 -4.29 11.96 -9.69
CA ARG A 30 -4.55 11.87 -11.14
C ARG A 30 -5.88 11.18 -11.44
N HIS A 31 -6.17 10.11 -10.70
CA HIS A 31 -7.34 9.26 -10.89
C HIS A 31 -8.05 9.06 -9.55
N PRO A 32 -8.86 10.02 -9.08
CA PRO A 32 -9.52 9.88 -7.79
C PRO A 32 -10.64 8.83 -7.84
N ALA A 33 -10.62 7.86 -6.94
CA ALA A 33 -11.66 6.84 -6.80
C ALA A 33 -13.08 7.38 -6.50
N GLY A 34 -13.20 8.66 -6.10
CA GLY A 34 -14.47 9.26 -5.71
C GLY A 34 -15.09 8.58 -4.48
N VAL A 35 -16.42 8.45 -4.47
CA VAL A 35 -17.15 7.70 -3.44
C VAL A 35 -16.89 6.21 -3.65
N TRP A 36 -16.32 5.54 -2.65
CA TRP A 36 -15.86 4.16 -2.74
C TRP A 36 -16.76 3.16 -2.00
N GLN A 37 -17.55 3.60 -1.02
CA GLN A 37 -18.43 2.73 -0.23
C GLN A 37 -19.42 2.00 -1.15
N GLY A 38 -19.33 0.66 -1.18
CA GLY A 38 -20.14 -0.19 -2.06
C GLY A 38 -19.76 -0.13 -3.55
N ARG A 39 -18.66 0.54 -3.90
CA ARG A 39 -18.19 0.71 -5.29
C ARG A 39 -16.75 0.21 -5.51
N ALA A 40 -16.02 -0.09 -4.45
CA ALA A 40 -14.69 -0.67 -4.55
C ALA A 40 -14.74 -2.01 -5.29
N GLN A 41 -13.86 -2.19 -6.27
CA GLN A 41 -13.77 -3.42 -7.07
C GLN A 41 -12.66 -4.33 -6.56
N HIS A 42 -11.52 -3.74 -6.22
CA HIS A 42 -10.38 -4.43 -5.64
C HIS A 42 -9.89 -3.68 -4.41
N VAL A 43 -9.45 -4.44 -3.41
CA VAL A 43 -8.80 -3.92 -2.21
C VAL A 43 -7.51 -4.71 -1.98
N LEU A 44 -6.43 -4.00 -1.69
CA LEU A 44 -5.14 -4.54 -1.33
C LEU A 44 -4.69 -3.98 0.01
N MET A 45 -4.48 -4.86 0.97
CA MET A 45 -3.93 -4.54 2.28
C MET A 45 -2.45 -4.91 2.33
N ILE A 46 -1.60 -3.93 2.62
CA ILE A 46 -0.15 -4.11 2.65
C ILE A 46 0.33 -3.88 4.07
N CYS A 47 0.93 -4.90 4.69
CA CYS A 47 1.53 -4.79 6.00
C CYS A 47 3.06 -4.75 5.90
N ALA A 48 3.68 -3.63 6.28
CA ALA A 48 5.13 -3.44 6.16
C ALA A 48 5.97 -4.11 7.29
N CYS A 49 5.45 -5.15 7.95
CA CYS A 49 6.04 -5.67 9.19
C CYS A 49 7.26 -6.58 8.99
N VAL A 50 7.62 -6.89 7.74
CA VAL A 50 8.78 -7.73 7.41
C VAL A 50 10.09 -7.12 7.93
N THR A 51 10.20 -5.79 7.93
CA THR A 51 11.41 -5.08 8.41
C THR A 51 11.16 -4.05 9.50
N LEU A 52 9.90 -3.76 9.83
CA LEU A 52 9.54 -2.75 10.82
C LEU A 52 8.66 -3.37 11.92
N HIS A 53 9.14 -3.34 13.17
CA HIS A 53 8.26 -3.60 14.32
C HIS A 53 7.32 -2.41 14.51
N GLY A 54 6.00 -2.62 14.34
CA GLY A 54 4.99 -1.54 14.35
C GLY A 54 4.89 -0.79 13.01
N SER A 55 4.94 -1.53 11.91
CA SER A 55 4.99 -1.02 10.54
C SER A 55 3.70 -0.32 10.10
N PRO A 56 3.77 0.65 9.17
CA PRO A 56 2.56 1.19 8.56
C PRO A 56 1.87 0.11 7.74
N ASP A 57 0.56 0.04 7.90
CA ASP A 57 -0.31 -0.75 7.05
C ASP A 57 -0.98 0.21 6.05
N TRP A 58 -1.10 -0.21 4.79
CA TRP A 58 -1.77 0.56 3.75
C TRP A 58 -2.98 -0.21 3.21
N ILE A 59 -4.09 0.51 3.04
CA ILE A 59 -5.22 0.05 2.24
C ILE A 59 -5.13 0.79 0.91
N VAL A 60 -5.07 0.04 -0.17
CA VAL A 60 -5.15 0.56 -1.54
C VAL A 60 -6.37 -0.07 -2.20
N PHE A 61 -7.18 0.74 -2.88
CA PHE A 61 -8.40 0.25 -3.51
C PHE A 61 -8.67 1.00 -4.81
N ASP A 62 -9.42 0.38 -5.71
CA ASP A 62 -9.94 1.05 -6.89
C ASP A 62 -11.46 1.00 -6.97
N THR A 63 -12.00 1.97 -7.68
CA THR A 63 -13.35 1.96 -8.21
C THR A 63 -13.27 2.02 -9.73
N VAL A 64 -14.43 2.03 -10.40
CA VAL A 64 -14.50 2.30 -11.83
C VAL A 64 -13.98 3.70 -12.21
N ASP A 65 -13.89 4.63 -11.24
CA ASP A 65 -13.50 6.01 -11.48
C ASP A 65 -12.00 6.24 -11.26
N GLY A 66 -11.35 5.44 -10.41
CA GLY A 66 -9.96 5.68 -10.06
C GLY A 66 -9.48 4.91 -8.83
N LEU A 67 -8.40 5.43 -8.24
CA LEU A 67 -7.68 4.88 -7.12
C LEU A 67 -7.92 5.69 -5.84
N GLY A 68 -8.04 4.99 -4.72
CA GLY A 68 -7.95 5.56 -3.38
C GLY A 68 -6.96 4.77 -2.53
N TRP A 69 -6.42 5.45 -1.53
CA TRP A 69 -5.56 4.79 -0.54
C TRP A 69 -5.64 5.51 0.80
N ARG A 70 -5.28 4.80 1.86
CA ARG A 70 -5.04 5.36 3.19
C ARG A 70 -4.06 4.49 3.97
N ARG A 71 -3.40 5.09 4.96
CA ARG A 71 -2.83 4.28 6.05
C ARG A 71 -3.97 3.66 6.84
N TRP A 72 -3.79 2.41 7.27
CA TRP A 72 -4.63 1.76 8.26
C TRP A 72 -4.28 2.34 9.64
N PRO A 73 -5.15 3.11 10.31
CA PRO A 73 -5.04 3.31 11.75
C PRO A 73 -5.35 1.99 12.47
N ASP A 74 -4.59 1.71 13.52
CA ASP A 74 -4.72 0.48 14.33
C ASP A 74 -6.16 0.22 14.84
N ASP A 75 -7.00 1.26 14.96
CA ASP A 75 -8.37 1.22 15.50
C ASP A 75 -9.47 1.65 14.50
N LEU A 76 -9.38 1.24 13.24
CA LEU A 76 -10.42 1.51 12.23
C LEU A 76 -11.71 0.71 12.54
N PRO A 77 -12.89 1.35 12.69
CA PRO A 77 -14.15 0.61 12.84
C PRO A 77 -14.47 -0.21 11.57
N ASP A 78 -15.11 -1.37 11.75
CA ASP A 78 -15.41 -2.31 10.65
C ASP A 78 -16.20 -1.67 9.51
N GLU A 79 -17.06 -0.68 9.79
CA GLU A 79 -17.86 0.02 8.77
C GLU A 79 -17.03 0.94 7.87
N GLU A 80 -15.83 1.32 8.33
CA GLU A 80 -14.87 2.10 7.56
C GLU A 80 -13.83 1.23 6.86
N MET A 81 -13.84 -0.08 7.12
CA MET A 81 -13.01 -1.04 6.38
C MET A 81 -13.47 -1.09 4.93
N VAL A 82 -12.54 -0.84 4.01
CA VAL A 82 -12.83 -0.91 2.58
C VAL A 82 -13.00 -2.39 2.23
N ARG A 83 -14.22 -2.76 1.83
CA ARG A 83 -14.56 -4.09 1.34
C ARG A 83 -14.74 -4.08 -0.17
N ALA A 84 -14.32 -5.14 -0.82
CA ALA A 84 -14.50 -5.32 -2.25
C ALA A 84 -14.79 -6.79 -2.60
N PRO A 85 -15.39 -7.06 -3.76
CA PRO A 85 -15.56 -8.44 -4.25
C PRO A 85 -14.24 -9.20 -4.37
N ARG A 86 -13.12 -8.49 -4.53
CA ARG A 86 -11.77 -9.05 -4.61
C ARG A 86 -10.86 -8.34 -3.62
N GLU A 87 -10.31 -9.12 -2.71
CA GLU A 87 -9.43 -8.63 -1.66
C GLU A 87 -8.12 -9.42 -1.72
N ALA A 88 -7.02 -8.71 -1.60
CA ALA A 88 -5.69 -9.28 -1.50
C ALA A 88 -4.95 -8.61 -0.34
N GLY A 89 -3.89 -9.25 0.12
CA GLY A 89 -3.01 -8.62 1.08
C GLY A 89 -1.97 -9.55 1.64
N GLY A 90 -1.00 -8.95 2.32
CA GLY A 90 0.08 -9.70 2.93
C GLY A 90 1.18 -8.82 3.46
N HIS A 91 2.16 -9.49 4.04
CA HIS A 91 3.35 -8.89 4.60
C HIS A 91 4.39 -8.69 3.49
N ALA A 92 4.90 -7.46 3.36
CA ALA A 92 5.90 -7.13 2.36
C ALA A 92 6.94 -6.15 2.91
N ASP A 93 8.17 -6.23 2.40
CA ASP A 93 9.18 -5.22 2.66
C ASP A 93 8.79 -3.91 1.93
N PRO A 94 8.82 -2.73 2.59
CA PRO A 94 8.56 -1.46 1.95
C PRO A 94 9.37 -1.20 0.67
N SER A 95 10.63 -1.63 0.63
CA SER A 95 11.48 -1.45 -0.55
C SER A 95 11.01 -2.29 -1.75
N ASP A 96 10.54 -3.51 -1.51
CA ASP A 96 9.97 -4.38 -2.54
C ASP A 96 8.64 -3.82 -3.05
N VAL A 97 7.78 -3.31 -2.15
CA VAL A 97 6.52 -2.63 -2.52
C VAL A 97 6.81 -1.40 -3.37
N LEU A 98 7.80 -0.59 -2.99
CA LEU A 98 8.18 0.60 -3.75
C LEU A 98 8.70 0.25 -5.15
N ALA A 99 9.56 -0.76 -5.27
CA ALA A 99 10.07 -1.23 -6.55
C ALA A 99 8.94 -1.76 -7.45
N TRP A 100 7.99 -2.51 -6.88
CA TRP A 100 6.81 -2.99 -7.58
C TRP A 100 5.89 -1.86 -8.07
N LEU A 101 5.61 -0.86 -7.23
CA LEU A 101 4.76 0.30 -7.60
C LEU A 101 5.38 1.12 -8.74
N ARG A 102 6.72 1.23 -8.79
CA ARG A 102 7.45 1.85 -9.91
C ARG A 102 7.47 0.99 -11.17
N GLY A 103 7.16 -0.29 -11.02
CA GLY A 103 7.24 -1.28 -12.07
C GLY A 103 8.63 -1.84 -12.34
N ASP A 104 9.57 -1.61 -11.42
CA ASP A 104 10.94 -2.09 -11.48
C ASP A 104 11.08 -3.55 -10.99
N ALA A 105 10.07 -4.07 -10.30
CA ALA A 105 10.06 -5.43 -9.75
C ALA A 105 8.73 -6.17 -10.01
N ALA A 106 8.78 -7.49 -9.85
CA ALA A 106 7.60 -8.36 -9.84
C ALA A 106 6.75 -8.13 -8.58
N ASP A 107 5.63 -8.85 -8.50
CA ASP A 107 4.71 -8.79 -7.36
C ASP A 107 5.43 -9.17 -6.03
N PRO A 108 5.41 -8.29 -5.01
CA PRO A 108 6.16 -8.47 -3.77
C PRO A 108 5.61 -9.61 -2.88
N TRP A 109 4.40 -10.09 -3.15
CA TRP A 109 3.76 -11.19 -2.41
C TRP A 109 4.06 -12.57 -2.99
N THR A 110 4.80 -12.66 -4.11
CA THR A 110 5.22 -13.96 -4.70
C THR A 110 6.26 -14.71 -3.85
N SER A 111 6.92 -14.03 -2.92
CA SER A 111 7.94 -14.58 -2.02
C SER A 111 7.65 -14.39 -0.52
N GLY A 112 6.48 -13.83 -0.15
CA GLY A 112 6.13 -13.48 1.24
C GLY A 112 4.92 -14.24 1.80
N ASP A 113 4.52 -13.90 3.03
CA ASP A 113 3.30 -14.40 3.68
C ASP A 113 2.09 -13.53 3.27
N GLY A 114 1.22 -14.07 2.41
CA GLY A 114 0.01 -13.37 1.94
C GLY A 114 -0.75 -14.09 0.81
N HIS A 115 -1.90 -13.53 0.42
CA HIS A 115 -2.60 -13.85 -0.83
C HIS A 115 -2.57 -12.58 -1.69
N GLY A 116 -1.43 -12.32 -2.33
CA GLY A 116 -1.33 -11.32 -3.38
C GLY A 116 -2.05 -11.85 -4.61
N ASP A 117 -3.39 -11.73 -4.65
CA ASP A 117 -4.15 -12.09 -5.83
C ASP A 117 -3.58 -11.28 -7.02
N PRO A 118 -3.00 -11.93 -8.04
CA PRO A 118 -2.33 -11.25 -9.14
C PRO A 118 -3.30 -10.37 -9.93
N GLU A 119 -4.61 -10.68 -9.90
CA GLU A 119 -5.63 -9.85 -10.50
C GLU A 119 -5.80 -8.53 -9.73
N VAL A 120 -5.82 -8.57 -8.40
CA VAL A 120 -5.91 -7.36 -7.55
C VAL A 120 -4.65 -6.51 -7.69
N ALA A 121 -3.47 -7.14 -7.59
CA ALA A 121 -2.19 -6.44 -7.71
C ALA A 121 -2.05 -5.78 -9.10
N GLY A 122 -2.39 -6.50 -10.17
CA GLY A 122 -2.38 -5.97 -11.53
C GLY A 122 -3.39 -4.83 -11.73
N ALA A 123 -4.62 -4.98 -11.23
CA ALA A 123 -5.66 -3.98 -11.35
C ALA A 123 -5.28 -2.66 -10.65
N LEU A 124 -4.66 -2.70 -9.47
CA LEU A 124 -4.27 -1.49 -8.76
C LEU A 124 -3.03 -0.84 -9.36
N ARG A 125 -2.05 -1.63 -9.79
CA ARG A 125 -0.81 -1.11 -10.40
C ARG A 125 -1.07 -0.36 -11.71
N ARG A 126 -2.14 -0.68 -12.45
CA ARG A 126 -2.49 0.04 -13.69
C ARG A 126 -2.72 1.54 -13.48
N TRP A 127 -3.06 1.98 -12.27
CA TRP A 127 -3.26 3.38 -11.93
C TRP A 127 -1.94 4.12 -11.62
N MET A 128 -0.84 3.39 -11.49
CA MET A 128 0.48 3.92 -11.13
C MET A 128 1.34 4.25 -12.35
N VAL A 129 1.13 3.55 -13.46
CA VAL A 129 1.77 3.83 -14.74
C VAL A 129 1.07 4.99 -15.41
N ASP A 130 1.83 6.03 -15.77
CA ASP A 130 1.35 7.09 -16.66
C ASP A 130 1.22 6.50 -18.08
N ASP A 131 0.11 6.78 -18.76
CA ASP A 131 -0.08 6.52 -20.21
C ASP A 131 0.91 7.35 -21.05
#